data_AF-A0A9E0E9X8-F1
#
_entry.id   AF-A0A9E0E9X8-F1
#
_cell.length_a   1.000
_cell.length_b   1.000
_cell.length_c   1.000
_cell.angle_alpha   90.00
_cell.angle_beta   90.00
_cell.angle_gamma   90.00
#
_symmetry.space_group_name_H-M   'P 1'
#
loop_
_entity.id
_entity.type
_entity.pdbx_description
1 polymer ?
#
loop_
_entity_poly.entity_id
_entity_poly.type
_entity_poly.pdbx_seq_one_letter_code
_entity_poly.pdbx_strand_id
1 'polypeptide(L)'
;MSVVKATLIFSIATYLDVILNPLMCFITDSFYRTKLGRKFGRRRFFILTGIPLMLLHRNAWQGFTTAILLYRCKIVIDELDRVHAGGRKEDVSEETRNVIEKLTGISYDKCFGNNNIGYKE
;
A
#
# COMPACT_ATOMS: atom_id res chain seq x y z
N MET A 1 -8.81 6.09 11.21
CA MET A 1 -7.85 5.77 12.29
C MET A 1 -8.01 6.81 13.39
N SER A 2 -7.91 6.45 14.67
CA SER A 2 -7.92 7.45 15.76
C SER A 2 -6.64 8.28 15.71
N VAL A 3 -6.74 9.59 16.00
CA VAL A 3 -5.63 10.55 16.02
C VAL A 3 -4.47 10.03 16.88
N VAL A 4 -4.79 9.40 18.02
CA VAL A 4 -3.82 8.81 18.95
C VAL A 4 -2.95 7.74 18.27
N LYS A 5 -3.54 6.91 17.41
CA LYS A 5 -2.79 5.85 16.70
C LYS A 5 -1.80 6.44 15.69
N ALA A 6 -2.19 7.50 15.00
CA ALA A 6 -1.32 8.16 14.02
C ALA A 6 -0.14 8.85 14.70
N THR A 7 -0.40 9.59 15.79
CA THR A 7 0.66 10.26 16.57
C THR A 7 1.66 9.25 17.13
N LEU A 8 1.18 8.11 17.63
CA LEU A 8 2.06 7.06 18.17
C LEU A 8 3.05 6.53 17.12
N ILE A 9 2.58 6.27 15.89
CA ILE A 9 3.44 5.79 14.80
C ILE A 9 4.52 6.84 14.49
N PHE A 10 4.15 8.12 14.41
CA PHE A 10 5.08 9.19 14.10
C PHE A 10 6.12 9.40 15.21
N SER A 11 5.69 9.35 16.47
CA SER A 11 6.60 9.45 17.62
C SER A 11 7.61 8.30 17.68
N ILE A 12 7.17 7.06 17.43
CA ILE A 12 8.07 5.90 17.39
C ILE A 12 9.08 6.04 16.25
N ALA A 13 8.62 6.43 15.05
CA ALA A 13 9.52 6.64 13.90
C ALA A 13 10.63 7.66 14.23
N THR A 14 10.26 8.78 14.84
CA THR A 14 11.22 9.83 15.22
C THR A 14 12.24 9.35 16.24
N TYR A 15 11.79 8.57 17.25
CA TYR A 15 12.68 8.02 18.26
C TYR A 15 13.67 7.03 17.67
N LEU A 16 13.22 6.19 16.73
CA LEU A 16 14.09 5.29 16.00
C LEU A 16 15.13 6.07 15.18
N ASP A 17 14.74 7.13 14.48
CA ASP A 17 15.68 7.95 13.70
C ASP A 17 16.78 8.56 14.58
N VAL A 18 16.43 9.03 15.78
CA VAL A 18 17.39 9.58 16.76
C VAL A 18 18.43 8.53 17.18
N ILE A 19 18.06 7.25 17.27
CA ILE A 19 18.97 6.17 17.67
C ILE A 19 19.77 5.63 16.47
N LEU A 20 19.09 5.47 15.32
CA LEU A 20 19.68 4.86 14.12
C LEU A 20 20.74 5.76 13.48
N ASN A 21 20.58 7.09 13.54
CA ASN A 21 21.56 8.01 12.96
C ASN A 21 22.96 7.89 13.60
N PRO A 22 23.12 7.94 14.94
CA PRO A 22 24.40 7.67 15.60
C PRO A 22 24.92 6.24 15.34
N LEU A 23 24.04 5.24 15.35
CA LEU A 23 24.42 3.84 15.14
C LEU A 23 24.99 3.63 13.73
N MET A 24 24.36 4.21 12.71
CA MET A 24 24.87 4.13 11.33
C MET A 24 26.20 4.86 11.17
N CYS A 25 26.42 5.95 11.91
CA CYS A 25 27.71 6.64 11.96
C CYS A 25 28.81 5.70 12.49
N PHE A 26 28.57 5.05 13.63
CA PHE A 26 29.53 4.12 14.24
C PHE A 26 29.85 2.91 13.36
N ILE A 27 28.84 2.31 12.73
CA ILE A 27 29.02 1.19 11.78
C ILE A 27 29.85 1.63 10.59
N THR A 28 29.52 2.79 10.01
CA THR A 28 30.18 3.34 8.83
C THR A 28 31.65 3.66 9.12
N ASP A 29 31.97 4.18 10.31
CA ASP A 29 33.33 4.48 10.73
C ASP A 29 34.16 3.23 11.04
N SER A 30 33.53 2.20 11.62
CA SER A 30 34.17 0.91 11.90
C SER A 30 34.40 0.07 10.63
N PHE A 31 33.78 0.42 9.50
CA PHE A 31 33.79 -0.36 8.28
C PHE A 31 35.20 -0.60 7.69
N TYR A 32 36.14 0.34 7.89
CA TYR A 32 37.54 0.20 7.44
C TYR A 32 38.30 -0.93 8.15
N ARG A 33 37.84 -1.38 9.33
CA ARG A 33 38.46 -2.50 10.03
C ARG A 33 38.24 -3.81 9.27
N THR A 34 37.18 -3.92 8.46
CA THR A 34 36.81 -5.11 7.69
C THR A 34 37.58 -5.23 6.37
N LYS A 35 37.78 -6.46 5.86
CA LYS A 35 38.45 -6.70 4.56
C LYS A 35 37.70 -6.05 3.38
N LEU A 36 36.37 -6.05 3.43
CA LEU A 36 35.50 -5.48 2.40
C LEU A 36 35.61 -3.95 2.37
N GLY A 37 35.64 -3.30 3.54
CA GLY A 37 35.81 -1.85 3.65
C GLY A 37 37.17 -1.34 3.23
N ARG A 38 38.24 -2.14 3.38
CA ARG A 38 39.57 -1.82 2.82
C ARG A 38 39.61 -1.93 1.29
N LYS A 39 38.85 -2.86 0.70
CA LYS A 39 38.81 -3.09 -0.75
C LYS A 39 37.98 -2.03 -1.50
N PHE A 40 36.80 -1.69 -0.98
CA PHE A 40 35.87 -0.77 -1.66
C PHE A 40 35.88 0.66 -1.10
N GLY A 41 36.35 0.86 0.14
CA GLY A 41 36.30 2.14 0.82
C GLY A 41 34.91 2.45 1.40
N ARG A 42 34.86 3.27 2.46
CA ARG A 42 33.64 3.60 3.21
C ARG A 42 32.52 4.17 2.32
N ARG A 43 32.78 5.25 1.57
CA ARG A 43 31.74 5.96 0.80
C ARG A 43 31.26 5.19 -0.44
N ARG A 44 32.18 4.56 -1.17
CA ARG A 44 31.83 3.87 -2.43
C ARG A 44 30.99 2.63 -2.18
N PHE A 45 31.24 1.92 -1.08
CA PHE A 45 30.43 0.77 -0.68
C PHE A 45 28.96 1.16 -0.49
N PHE A 46 28.66 2.15 0.36
CA PHE A 46 27.28 2.53 0.66
C PHE A 46 26.53 3.12 -0.54
N ILE A 47 27.23 3.84 -1.43
CA ILE A 47 26.61 4.34 -2.68
C ILE A 47 26.31 3.16 -3.62
N LEU A 48 27.26 2.24 -3.80
CA LEU A 48 27.10 1.09 -4.67
C LEU A 48 26.00 0.14 -4.20
N THR A 49 25.84 -0.05 -2.89
CA THR A 49 24.76 -0.86 -2.31
C THR A 49 23.44 -0.09 -2.22
N GLY A 50 23.50 1.22 -1.96
CA GLY A 50 22.33 2.06 -1.77
C GLY A 50 21.52 2.26 -3.06
N ILE A 51 22.18 2.47 -4.20
CA ILE A 51 21.48 2.70 -5.49
C ILE A 51 20.58 1.50 -5.88
N PRO A 52 21.06 0.24 -5.91
CA PRO A 52 20.20 -0.91 -6.15
C PRO A 52 19.09 -1.05 -5.09
N LEU A 53 19.41 -0.80 -3.82
CA LEU A 53 18.44 -0.93 -2.74
C LEU A 53 17.27 0.06 -2.88
N MET A 54 17.55 1.31 -3.32
CA MET A 54 16.49 2.29 -3.60
C MET A 54 15.57 1.86 -4.76
N LEU A 55 16.13 1.23 -5.79
CA LEU A 55 15.34 0.69 -6.91
C LEU A 55 14.48 -0.51 -6.47
N LEU A 56 15.05 -1.42 -5.66
CA LEU A 56 14.31 -2.55 -5.10
C LEU A 56 13.16 -2.09 -4.21
N HIS A 57 13.39 -1.11 -3.33
CA HIS A 57 12.34 -0.54 -2.48
C HIS A 57 11.20 0.08 -3.31
N ARG A 58 11.52 0.82 -4.36
CA ARG A 58 10.51 1.39 -5.28
C ARG A 58 9.67 0.29 -5.94
N ASN A 59 10.30 -0.75 -6.46
CA ASN A 59 9.60 -1.83 -7.14
C ASN A 59 8.73 -2.65 -6.18
N ALA A 60 9.23 -2.93 -4.98
CA ALA A 60 8.48 -3.59 -3.92
C ALA A 60 7.26 -2.75 -3.50
N TRP A 61 7.42 -1.43 -3.37
CA TRP A 61 6.33 -0.52 -3.06
C TRP A 61 5.25 -0.52 -4.16
N GLN A 62 5.66 -0.44 -5.43
CA GLN A 62 4.72 -0.49 -6.55
C GLN A 62 3.98 -1.83 -6.63
N GLY A 63 4.66 -2.95 -6.38
CA GLY A 63 4.03 -4.27 -6.30
C GLY A 63 3.04 -4.38 -5.15
N PHE A 64 3.38 -3.83 -3.99
CA PHE A 64 2.50 -3.81 -2.82
C PHE A 64 1.24 -2.96 -3.05
N THR A 65 1.37 -1.74 -3.59
CA THR A 65 0.22 -0.87 -3.86
C THR A 65 -0.69 -1.44 -4.94
N THR A 66 -0.12 -1.98 -6.02
CA THR A 66 -0.88 -2.66 -7.06
C THR A 66 -1.60 -3.89 -6.53
N ALA A 67 -0.96 -4.70 -5.69
CA ALA A 67 -1.62 -5.84 -5.05
C ALA A 67 -2.81 -5.43 -4.15
N ILE A 68 -2.67 -4.37 -3.36
CA ILE A 68 -3.77 -3.83 -2.53
C ILE A 68 -4.92 -3.33 -3.39
N LEU A 69 -4.61 -2.59 -4.46
CA LEU A 69 -5.62 -2.06 -5.39
C LEU A 69 -6.37 -3.20 -6.09
N LEU A 70 -5.64 -4.19 -6.59
CA LEU A 70 -6.23 -5.37 -7.23
C LEU A 70 -7.10 -6.16 -6.25
N TYR A 71 -6.66 -6.37 -5.00
CA TYR A 71 -7.46 -7.03 -3.98
C TYR A 71 -8.78 -6.29 -3.69
N ARG A 72 -8.74 -4.95 -3.61
CA ARG A 72 -9.92 -4.11 -3.40
C ARG A 72 -10.88 -4.15 -4.60
N CYS A 73 -10.35 -4.07 -5.82
CA CYS A 73 -11.14 -4.08 -7.04
C CYS A 73 -11.69 -5.47 -7.37
N LYS A 74 -11.05 -6.55 -6.91
CA LYS A 74 -11.50 -7.91 -7.16
C LYS A 74 -12.94 -8.16 -6.69
N ILE A 75 -13.32 -7.66 -5.51
CA ILE A 75 -14.70 -7.78 -5.00
C ILE A 75 -15.70 -7.12 -5.94
N VAL A 76 -15.37 -5.96 -6.49
CA VAL A 76 -16.24 -5.22 -7.41
C VAL A 76 -16.30 -5.87 -8.80
N ILE A 77 -15.17 -6.40 -9.28
CA ILE A 77 -15.07 -7.11 -10.56
C ILE A 77 -15.86 -8.42 -10.49
N ASP A 78 -15.66 -9.22 -9.44
CA ASP A 78 -16.38 -10.47 -9.23
C ASP A 78 -17.90 -10.22 -9.17
N GLU A 79 -18.33 -9.10 -8.57
CA GLU A 79 -19.73 -8.70 -8.55
C GLU A 79 -20.26 -8.21 -9.90
N LEU A 80 -19.46 -7.45 -10.65
CA LEU A 80 -19.82 -7.00 -11.99
C LEU A 80 -20.00 -8.19 -12.95
N ASP A 81 -19.10 -9.17 -12.88
CA ASP A 81 -19.18 -10.41 -13.66
C ASP A 81 -20.44 -11.21 -13.32
N ARG A 82 -20.79 -11.29 -12.03
CA ARG A 82 -22.02 -11.94 -11.56
C ARG A 82 -23.28 -11.25 -12.09
N VAL A 83 -23.32 -9.91 -12.07
CA VAL A 83 -24.46 -9.13 -12.60
C VAL A 83 -24.57 -9.28 -14.11
N HIS A 84 -23.45 -9.25 -14.84
CA HIS A 84 -23.43 -9.50 -16.29
C HIS A 84 -23.89 -10.92 -16.66
N ALA A 85 -23.62 -11.91 -15.80
CA ALA A 85 -24.11 -13.27 -15.97
C ALA A 85 -25.62 -13.44 -15.64
N GLY A 86 -26.33 -12.36 -15.29
CA GLY A 86 -27.75 -12.39 -14.95
C GLY A 86 -28.03 -12.87 -13.51
N GLY A 87 -27.03 -12.83 -12.63
CA GLY A 87 -27.20 -13.19 -11.21
C GLY A 87 -28.22 -12.30 -10.50
N ARG A 88 -29.08 -12.91 -9.68
CA ARG A 88 -30.11 -12.16 -8.92
C ARG A 88 -29.46 -11.32 -7.83
N LYS A 89 -29.96 -10.10 -7.60
CA LYS A 89 -29.39 -9.18 -6.59
C LYS A 89 -29.50 -9.70 -5.16
N GLU A 90 -30.39 -10.66 -4.90
CA GLU A 90 -30.61 -11.31 -3.60
C GLU A 90 -29.46 -12.22 -3.16
N ASP A 91 -28.70 -12.77 -4.12
CA ASP A 91 -27.63 -13.75 -3.85
C ASP A 91 -26.28 -13.06 -3.52
N VAL A 92 -26.26 -11.73 -3.34
CA VAL A 92 -25.04 -10.96 -3.05
C VAL A 92 -24.64 -11.11 -1.58
N SER A 93 -23.34 -11.17 -1.30
CA SER A 93 -22.87 -11.14 0.09
C SER A 93 -22.98 -9.73 0.69
N GLU A 94 -23.37 -9.65 1.97
CA GLU A 94 -23.49 -8.39 2.71
C GLU A 94 -22.20 -7.57 2.74
N GLU A 95 -21.04 -8.23 2.69
CA GLU A 95 -19.75 -7.55 2.55
C GLU A 95 -19.63 -6.83 1.21
N THR A 96 -19.96 -7.49 0.10
CA THR A 96 -19.93 -6.93 -1.25
C THR A 96 -20.92 -5.78 -1.40
N ARG A 97 -22.13 -5.95 -0.86
CA ARG A 97 -23.16 -4.91 -0.79
C ARG A 97 -22.66 -3.64 -0.09
N ASN A 98 -22.05 -3.80 1.09
CA ASN A 98 -21.47 -2.69 1.85
C ASN A 98 -20.28 -2.02 1.15
N VAL A 99 -19.44 -2.81 0.48
CA VAL A 99 -18.31 -2.28 -0.29
C VAL A 99 -18.81 -1.43 -1.46
N ILE A 100 -19.81 -1.90 -2.21
CA ILE A 100 -20.35 -1.17 -3.36
C ILE A 100 -21.07 0.10 -2.92
N GLU A 101 -21.86 0.06 -1.85
CA GLU A 101 -22.53 1.25 -1.32
C GLU A 101 -21.51 2.28 -0.83
N LYS A 102 -20.44 1.86 -0.13
CA LYS A 102 -19.37 2.78 0.29
C LYS A 102 -18.59 3.38 -0.88
N LEU A 103 -18.42 2.65 -1.97
CA LEU A 103 -17.69 3.11 -3.15
C LEU A 103 -18.54 4.02 -4.06
N THR A 104 -19.83 3.71 -4.19
CA THR A 104 -20.75 4.41 -5.11
C THR A 104 -21.53 5.53 -4.43
N GLY A 105 -21.69 5.48 -3.11
CA GLY A 105 -22.56 6.37 -2.35
C GLY A 105 -24.06 6.13 -2.56
N ILE A 106 -24.43 5.05 -3.26
CA ILE A 106 -25.81 4.70 -3.59
C ILE A 106 -26.11 3.34 -2.95
N SER A 107 -27.30 3.22 -2.35
CA SER A 107 -27.78 1.92 -1.86
C SER A 107 -27.79 0.89 -2.98
N TYR A 108 -27.22 -0.29 -2.70
CA TYR A 108 -27.03 -1.35 -3.68
C TYR A 108 -28.30 -1.73 -4.45
N ASP A 109 -29.48 -1.69 -3.83
CA ASP A 109 -30.74 -2.06 -4.47
C ASP A 109 -31.14 -1.07 -5.59
N LYS A 110 -30.66 0.18 -5.49
CA LYS A 110 -30.83 1.23 -6.50
C LYS A 110 -29.70 1.25 -7.54
N CYS A 111 -28.68 0.42 -7.40
CA CYS A 111 -27.59 0.31 -8.37
C CYS A 111 -28.03 -0.48 -9.63
N PHE A 112 -27.23 -0.40 -10.69
CA PHE A 112 -27.43 -1.14 -11.95
C PHE A 112 -28.75 -0.82 -12.67
N GLY A 113 -29.05 0.46 -12.91
CA GLY A 113 -30.20 0.89 -13.71
C GLY A 113 -31.53 1.00 -12.96
N ASN A 114 -31.56 0.68 -11.67
CA ASN A 114 -32.74 0.86 -10.79
C ASN A 114 -32.85 2.28 -10.21
N ASN A 115 -32.24 3.28 -10.86
CA ASN A 115 -32.26 4.67 -10.45
C ASN A 115 -32.38 5.61 -11.65
N ASN A 116 -32.63 6.88 -11.37
CA ASN A 116 -32.71 7.96 -12.36
C ASN A 116 -31.33 8.57 -12.67
N ILE A 117 -30.23 7.92 -12.30
CA ILE A 117 -28.88 8.46 -12.48
C ILE A 117 -28.39 8.08 -13.88
N GLY A 118 -28.17 9.10 -14.72
CA GLY A 118 -27.73 8.91 -16.11
C GLY A 118 -28.85 8.99 -17.15
N TYR A 119 -30.12 8.96 -16.74
CA TYR A 119 -31.23 9.34 -17.59
C TYR A 119 -31.41 10.86 -17.49
N LYS A 120 -31.02 11.58 -18.54
CA LYS A 120 -31.47 12.97 -18.73
C LYS A 120 -32.80 12.92 -19.49
N GLU A 121 -33.80 13.65 -19.00
CA GLU A 121 -34.87 14.15 -19.86
C GLU A 121 -34.30 15.01 -20.99
#